data_AF-A0A5B6Z3S6-F1
#
_entry.id   AF-A0A5B6Z3S6-F1
#
_cell.length_a   1.000
_cell.length_b   1.000
_cell.length_c   1.000
_cell.angle_alpha   90.00
_cell.angle_beta   90.00
_cell.angle_gamma   90.00
#
_symmetry.space_group_name_H-M   'P 1'
#
loop_
_entity.id
_entity.type
_entity.pdbx_description
1 polymer ?
#
loop_
_entity_poly.entity_id
_entity_poly.type
_entity_poly.pdbx_seq_one_letter_code
_entity_poly.pdbx_strand_id
1 'polypeptide(L)'
;KGSGSGIGELEDLLHLRGGLSIRNLNNVIDTGDAMKAKLKDKKDLDVVEMRWSGEFDDTRNQRVEADVLNELQPHENLQKLFISYYGGISFPNWMGDPSFSNITGIHLHKCKNCTSLPPLGVLPSLKILSMREMIGVKQVGVEFYVSVKPFPLLESLSIEGFSEWVEWFFPSSTDHGDFEIFPCLRKLSILDCPKLLRELPGHLPSLEK
;
A
#
# COMPACT_ATOMS: atom_id res chain seq x y z
N LYS A 1 -9.26 34.11 -14.55
CA LYS A 1 -9.61 32.70 -14.25
C LYS A 1 -8.47 32.14 -13.43
N GLY A 2 -8.72 31.78 -12.18
CA GLY A 2 -7.68 31.54 -11.17
C GLY A 2 -6.71 30.44 -11.58
N SER A 3 -5.43 30.67 -11.35
CA SER A 3 -4.38 29.66 -11.34
C SER A 3 -4.80 28.57 -10.36
N GLY A 4 -5.27 27.44 -10.87
CA GLY A 4 -5.53 26.28 -10.03
C GLY A 4 -4.21 25.85 -9.41
N SER A 5 -4.17 25.79 -8.08
CA SER A 5 -3.01 25.28 -7.35
C SER A 5 -2.88 23.79 -7.63
N GLY A 6 -2.07 23.45 -8.62
CA GLY A 6 -1.81 22.08 -9.04
C GLY A 6 -0.75 21.44 -8.15
N ILE A 7 -0.72 20.11 -8.13
CA ILE A 7 0.29 19.34 -7.40
C ILE A 7 1.73 19.66 -7.84
N GLY A 8 1.90 20.20 -9.05
CA GLY A 8 3.18 20.71 -9.55
C GLY A 8 3.79 21.86 -8.73
N GLU A 9 3.02 22.57 -7.89
CA GLU A 9 3.56 23.57 -6.96
C GLU A 9 4.54 22.97 -5.93
N LEU A 10 4.51 21.65 -5.74
CA LEU A 10 5.47 20.94 -4.90
C LEU A 10 6.87 20.85 -5.52
N GLU A 11 7.05 21.19 -6.80
CA GLU A 11 8.31 21.02 -7.54
C GLU A 11 9.51 21.61 -6.80
N ASP A 12 9.40 22.89 -6.41
CA ASP A 12 10.51 23.65 -5.82
C ASP A 12 10.62 23.47 -4.29
N LEU A 13 9.67 22.75 -3.67
CA LEU A 13 9.64 22.53 -2.21
C LEU A 13 10.55 21.37 -1.79
N LEU A 14 11.83 21.42 -2.17
CA LEU A 14 12.80 20.33 -1.95
C LEU A 14 13.17 20.12 -0.46
N HIS A 15 12.94 21.13 0.38
CA HIS A 15 13.27 21.10 1.80
C HIS A 15 12.10 20.70 2.71
N LEU A 16 11.02 20.13 2.15
CA LEU A 16 9.93 19.58 2.94
C LEU A 16 10.43 18.45 3.83
N ARG A 17 10.03 18.49 5.11
CA ARG A 17 10.45 17.53 6.13
C ARG A 17 9.26 16.95 6.88
N GLY A 18 9.43 15.75 7.43
CA GLY A 18 8.41 15.11 8.25
C GLY A 18 7.25 14.60 7.40
N GLY A 19 6.03 15.06 7.67
CA GLY A 19 4.81 14.56 7.02
C GLY A 19 4.27 15.45 5.90
N LEU A 20 3.96 14.86 4.75
CA LEU A 20 3.27 15.51 3.63
C LEU A 20 1.92 14.82 3.37
N SER A 21 0.82 15.59 3.35
CA SER A 21 -0.51 15.10 2.99
C SER A 21 -0.95 15.75 1.68
N ILE A 22 -1.15 14.93 0.65
CA ILE A 22 -1.57 15.33 -0.69
C ILE A 22 -3.00 14.86 -0.88
N ARG A 23 -3.91 15.82 -1.06
CA ARG A 23 -5.36 15.58 -1.09
C ARG A 23 -5.96 15.98 -2.42
N ASN A 24 -7.17 15.49 -2.66
CA ASN A 24 -7.94 15.75 -3.88
C ASN A 24 -7.18 15.31 -5.15
N LEU A 25 -6.45 14.19 -5.05
CA LEU A 25 -5.68 13.65 -6.17
C LEU A 25 -6.54 13.25 -7.37
N ASN A 26 -7.86 13.10 -7.18
CA ASN A 26 -8.84 12.94 -8.26
C ASN A 26 -8.95 14.16 -9.19
N ASN A 27 -8.43 15.33 -8.78
CA ASN A 27 -8.41 16.54 -9.62
C ASN A 27 -7.18 16.59 -10.55
N VAL A 28 -6.22 15.66 -10.40
CA VAL A 28 -5.03 15.60 -11.26
C VAL A 28 -5.40 14.88 -12.55
N ILE A 29 -5.64 15.66 -13.61
CA ILE A 29 -6.02 15.15 -14.93
C ILE A 29 -4.77 14.89 -15.80
N ASP A 30 -3.76 15.75 -15.69
CA ASP A 30 -2.47 15.61 -16.37
C ASP A 30 -1.48 14.91 -15.43
N THR A 31 -1.04 13.71 -15.80
CA THR A 31 -0.05 12.93 -15.05
C THR A 31 1.31 13.63 -15.03
N GLY A 32 1.60 14.48 -16.03
CA GLY A 32 2.78 15.32 -16.04
C GLY A 32 2.83 16.32 -14.88
N ASP A 33 1.68 16.76 -14.35
CA ASP A 33 1.66 17.60 -13.16
C ASP A 33 2.04 16.81 -11.90
N ALA A 34 1.64 15.54 -11.79
CA ALA A 34 2.06 14.66 -10.70
C ALA A 34 3.58 14.43 -10.74
N MET A 35 4.16 14.24 -11.93
CA MET A 35 5.61 14.09 -12.12
C MET A 35 6.40 15.32 -11.60
N LYS A 36 5.88 16.53 -11.82
CA LYS A 36 6.50 17.78 -11.31
C LYS A 36 6.59 17.83 -9.79
N ALA A 37 5.75 17.09 -9.07
CA ALA A 37 5.79 17.06 -7.61
C ALA A 37 7.12 16.53 -7.06
N LYS A 38 7.90 15.77 -7.86
CA LYS A 38 9.27 15.32 -7.52
C LYS A 38 9.39 14.77 -6.11
N LEU A 39 8.47 13.89 -5.71
CA LEU A 39 8.46 13.32 -4.35
C LEU A 39 9.71 12.47 -4.08
N LYS A 40 10.24 11.82 -5.11
CA LYS A 40 11.52 11.11 -5.07
C LYS A 40 12.72 11.99 -4.71
N ASP A 41 12.65 13.31 -4.91
CA ASP A 41 13.76 14.23 -4.62
C ASP A 41 13.65 14.82 -3.18
N LYS A 42 12.53 14.58 -2.48
CA LYS A 42 12.22 15.13 -1.15
C LYS A 42 12.65 14.16 -0.04
N LYS A 43 13.96 13.99 0.09
CA LYS A 43 14.61 13.00 0.96
C LYS A 43 14.35 13.12 2.46
N ASP A 44 13.91 14.30 2.91
CA ASP A 44 13.68 14.60 4.33
C ASP A 44 12.23 14.31 4.76
N LEU A 45 11.38 13.76 3.87
CA LEU A 45 10.02 13.31 4.18
C LEU A 45 10.04 11.92 4.84
N ASP A 46 9.45 11.84 6.02
CA ASP A 46 9.28 10.59 6.77
C ASP A 46 7.91 9.95 6.51
N VAL A 47 6.89 10.78 6.22
CA VAL A 47 5.50 10.33 6.07
C VAL A 47 4.87 10.97 4.84
N VAL A 48 4.20 10.15 4.02
CA VAL A 48 3.42 10.62 2.88
C VAL A 48 2.01 10.04 2.96
N GLU A 49 1.01 10.92 2.93
CA GLU A 49 -0.39 10.58 2.77
C GLU A 49 -0.87 11.03 1.39
N MET A 50 -1.43 10.10 0.63
CA MET A 50 -2.03 10.34 -0.68
C MET A 50 -3.53 10.04 -0.60
N ARG A 51 -4.35 11.04 -0.90
CA ARG A 51 -5.80 10.95 -0.73
C ARG A 51 -6.55 11.45 -1.95
N TRP A 52 -7.40 10.58 -2.48
CA TRP A 52 -8.42 10.91 -3.46
C TRP A 52 -9.75 11.25 -2.78
N SER A 53 -10.70 11.78 -3.55
CA SER A 53 -12.07 11.97 -3.10
C SER A 53 -12.71 10.64 -2.70
N GLY A 54 -13.55 10.67 -1.65
CA GLY A 54 -14.36 9.51 -1.26
C GLY A 54 -15.61 9.31 -2.12
N GLU A 55 -15.89 10.25 -3.01
CA GLU A 55 -16.96 10.17 -4.00
C GLU A 55 -16.43 9.37 -5.21
N PHE A 56 -16.93 8.14 -5.39
CA PHE A 56 -16.61 7.29 -6.53
C PHE A 56 -17.67 7.49 -7.62
N ASP A 57 -17.70 8.68 -8.21
CA ASP A 57 -18.59 8.99 -9.33
C ASP A 57 -17.98 8.60 -10.68
N ASP A 58 -18.77 8.75 -11.75
CA ASP A 58 -18.37 8.42 -13.12
C ASP A 58 -17.27 9.35 -13.69
N THR A 59 -16.88 10.41 -12.95
CA THR A 59 -15.81 11.31 -13.40
C THR A 59 -14.42 10.76 -13.10
N ARG A 60 -14.31 9.74 -12.23
CA ARG A 60 -13.04 9.13 -11.85
C ARG A 60 -12.52 8.22 -12.96
N ASN A 61 -11.29 8.49 -13.38
CA ASN A 61 -10.61 7.68 -14.37
C ASN A 61 -9.57 6.77 -13.71
N GLN A 62 -9.87 5.47 -13.64
CA GLN A 62 -9.03 4.46 -13.00
C GLN A 62 -7.60 4.42 -13.56
N ARG A 63 -7.44 4.66 -14.87
CA ARG A 63 -6.12 4.66 -15.53
C ARG A 63 -5.32 5.89 -15.14
N VAL A 64 -5.93 7.07 -15.21
CA VAL A 64 -5.26 8.33 -14.83
C VAL A 64 -4.82 8.28 -13.38
N GLU A 65 -5.66 7.77 -12.47
CA GLU A 65 -5.27 7.66 -11.07
C GLU A 65 -4.11 6.69 -10.83
N ALA A 66 -4.08 5.57 -11.56
CA ALA A 66 -2.97 4.63 -11.50
C ALA A 66 -1.67 5.27 -11.98
N ASP A 67 -1.73 6.02 -13.09
CA ASP A 67 -0.60 6.78 -13.61
C ASP A 67 -0.17 7.87 -12.61
N VAL A 68 -1.10 8.61 -12.00
CA VAL A 68 -0.80 9.62 -10.95
C VAL A 68 -0.11 8.97 -9.75
N LEU A 69 -0.62 7.85 -9.24
CA LEU A 69 0.02 7.15 -8.12
C LEU A 69 1.42 6.62 -8.50
N ASN A 70 1.62 6.21 -9.76
CA ASN A 70 2.92 5.83 -10.27
C ASN A 70 3.92 6.99 -10.29
N GLU A 71 3.51 8.17 -10.77
CA GLU A 71 4.37 9.37 -10.83
C GLU A 71 4.66 9.98 -9.44
N LEU A 72 3.84 9.69 -8.44
CA LEU A 72 4.04 10.12 -7.05
C LEU A 72 4.95 9.19 -6.23
N GLN A 73 5.89 8.51 -6.89
CA GLN A 73 6.90 7.71 -6.18
C GLN A 73 7.65 8.58 -5.14
N PRO A 74 7.60 8.21 -3.84
CA PRO A 74 8.33 8.91 -2.79
C PRO A 74 9.82 8.54 -2.78
N HIS A 75 10.64 9.32 -2.07
CA HIS A 75 12.03 8.96 -1.83
C HIS A 75 12.12 7.67 -1.00
N GLU A 76 13.15 6.84 -1.23
CA GLU A 76 13.44 5.58 -0.53
C GLU A 76 13.65 5.70 1.01
N ASN A 77 13.74 6.93 1.54
CA ASN A 77 13.88 7.21 2.97
C ASN A 77 12.54 7.22 3.70
N LEU A 78 11.42 7.10 2.97
CA LEU A 78 10.08 7.16 3.53
C LEU A 78 9.90 6.10 4.61
N GLN A 79 9.32 6.50 5.74
CA GLN A 79 9.03 5.60 6.85
C GLN A 79 7.58 5.12 6.86
N LYS A 80 6.62 5.98 6.49
CA LYS A 80 5.19 5.63 6.49
C LYS A 80 4.46 6.12 5.25
N LEU A 81 3.64 5.24 4.68
CA LEU A 81 2.81 5.51 3.52
C LEU A 81 1.34 5.30 3.85
N PHE A 82 0.51 6.30 3.54
CA PHE A 82 -0.94 6.23 3.67
C PHE A 82 -1.55 6.48 2.29
N ILE A 83 -2.38 5.56 1.80
CA ILE A 83 -3.14 5.71 0.56
C ILE A 83 -4.62 5.53 0.88
N SER A 84 -5.42 6.54 0.55
CA SER A 84 -6.85 6.54 0.83
C SER A 84 -7.69 6.88 -0.39
N TYR A 85 -8.78 6.13 -0.57
CA TYR A 85 -9.78 6.32 -1.63
C TYR A 85 -9.25 6.20 -3.06
N TYR A 86 -8.11 5.54 -3.26
CA TYR A 86 -7.53 5.31 -4.58
C TYR A 86 -8.46 4.47 -5.47
N GLY A 87 -8.69 4.93 -6.70
CA GLY A 87 -9.67 4.36 -7.63
C GLY A 87 -9.05 3.53 -8.76
N GLY A 88 -7.73 3.42 -8.84
CA GLY A 88 -7.07 2.56 -9.82
C GLY A 88 -7.18 1.07 -9.49
N ILE A 89 -6.93 0.24 -10.50
CA ILE A 89 -7.14 -1.23 -10.43
C ILE A 89 -5.96 -1.99 -9.80
N SER A 90 -4.77 -1.40 -9.82
CA SER A 90 -3.53 -2.00 -9.32
C SER A 90 -2.64 -0.96 -8.68
N PHE A 91 -1.73 -1.40 -7.80
CA PHE A 91 -0.71 -0.54 -7.21
C PHE A 91 0.55 -0.49 -8.10
N PRO A 92 1.31 0.60 -8.06
CA PRO A 92 2.55 0.71 -8.81
C PRO A 92 3.64 -0.21 -8.24
N ASN A 93 4.57 -0.62 -9.11
CA ASN A 93 5.64 -1.57 -8.76
C ASN A 93 6.56 -1.04 -7.65
N TRP A 94 6.76 0.28 -7.58
CA TRP A 94 7.63 0.89 -6.57
C TRP A 94 7.18 0.59 -5.13
N MET A 95 5.90 0.30 -4.89
CA MET A 95 5.41 -0.03 -3.54
C MET A 95 5.95 -1.35 -2.98
N GLY A 96 6.43 -2.24 -3.84
CA GLY A 96 7.15 -3.45 -3.44
C GLY A 96 8.55 -3.50 -4.03
N ASP A 97 9.21 -2.34 -4.12
CA ASP A 97 10.63 -2.28 -4.45
C ASP A 97 11.47 -2.40 -3.15
N PRO A 98 12.42 -3.35 -3.06
CA PRO A 98 13.26 -3.52 -1.88
C PRO A 98 14.11 -2.30 -1.47
N SER A 99 14.30 -1.31 -2.37
CA SER A 99 14.96 -0.03 -2.05
C SER A 99 14.25 0.75 -0.96
N PHE A 100 12.92 0.57 -0.80
CA PHE A 100 12.12 1.12 0.31
C PHE A 100 12.38 0.41 1.65
N SER A 101 13.66 0.28 1.99
CA SER A 101 14.17 -0.41 3.16
C SER A 101 13.85 0.30 4.49
N ASN A 102 13.39 1.55 4.46
CA ASN A 102 13.04 2.33 5.64
C ASN A 102 11.54 2.33 5.96
N ILE A 103 10.69 1.79 5.07
CA ILE A 103 9.24 1.77 5.31
C ILE A 103 8.95 0.84 6.49
N THR A 104 8.35 1.40 7.53
CA THR A 104 7.88 0.69 8.73
C THR A 104 6.37 0.55 8.79
N GLY A 105 5.62 1.40 8.07
CA GLY A 105 4.16 1.41 8.10
C GLY A 105 3.52 1.66 6.74
N ILE A 106 2.59 0.79 6.34
CA ILE A 106 1.74 0.99 5.16
C ILE A 106 0.28 0.90 5.57
N HIS A 107 -0.51 1.88 5.15
CA HIS A 107 -1.95 1.96 5.41
C HIS A 107 -2.70 2.19 4.10
N LEU A 108 -3.50 1.20 3.70
CA LEU A 108 -4.37 1.24 2.53
C LEU A 108 -5.82 1.28 2.99
N HIS A 109 -6.57 2.29 2.54
CA HIS A 109 -7.95 2.48 2.99
C HIS A 109 -8.87 2.84 1.83
N LYS A 110 -9.96 2.09 1.67
CA LYS A 110 -10.99 2.32 0.64
C LYS A 110 -10.43 2.36 -0.78
N CYS A 111 -9.43 1.53 -1.11
CA CYS A 111 -8.96 1.36 -2.48
C CYS A 111 -9.83 0.32 -3.21
N LYS A 112 -11.13 0.64 -3.36
CA LYS A 112 -12.19 -0.35 -3.64
C LYS A 112 -12.06 -1.06 -4.98
N ASN A 113 -11.46 -0.40 -5.98
CA ASN A 113 -11.29 -0.95 -7.32
C ASN A 113 -10.06 -1.84 -7.45
N CYS A 114 -9.16 -1.84 -6.46
CA CYS A 114 -7.95 -2.66 -6.50
C CYS A 114 -8.31 -4.14 -6.43
N THR A 115 -7.81 -4.92 -7.39
CA THR A 115 -8.05 -6.37 -7.45
C THR A 115 -6.88 -7.20 -6.98
N SER A 116 -5.69 -6.61 -6.86
CA SER A 116 -4.47 -7.23 -6.38
C SER A 116 -3.74 -6.34 -5.37
N LEU A 117 -2.96 -6.98 -4.49
CA LEU A 117 -2.09 -6.30 -3.53
C LEU A 117 -0.68 -6.12 -4.13
N PRO A 118 0.06 -5.07 -3.75
CA PRO A 118 1.47 -4.94 -4.14
C PRO A 118 2.33 -6.00 -3.42
N PRO A 119 3.55 -6.29 -3.92
CA PRO A 119 4.46 -7.28 -3.33
C PRO A 119 5.11 -6.75 -2.03
N LEU A 120 4.30 -6.51 -0.99
CA LEU A 120 4.74 -5.89 0.25
C LEU A 120 5.62 -6.81 1.11
N GLY A 121 5.60 -8.12 0.86
CA GLY A 121 6.42 -9.10 1.58
C GLY A 121 7.92 -8.92 1.38
N VAL A 122 8.34 -8.19 0.35
CA VAL A 122 9.76 -7.95 0.07
C VAL A 122 10.35 -6.80 0.90
N LEU A 123 9.51 -6.00 1.58
CA LEU A 123 9.95 -4.83 2.32
C LEU A 123 10.60 -5.25 3.65
N PRO A 124 11.90 -4.98 3.86
CA PRO A 124 12.66 -5.58 4.96
C PRO A 124 12.33 -4.99 6.33
N SER A 125 11.86 -3.74 6.39
CA SER A 125 11.59 -3.03 7.66
C SER A 125 10.12 -2.85 7.97
N LEU A 126 9.22 -3.43 7.17
CA LEU A 126 7.78 -3.24 7.34
C LEU A 126 7.31 -3.89 8.65
N LYS A 127 6.77 -3.07 9.57
CA LYS A 127 6.27 -3.50 10.89
C LYS A 127 4.76 -3.47 10.98
N ILE A 128 4.12 -2.50 10.34
CA ILE A 128 2.68 -2.28 10.42
C ILE A 128 2.12 -2.29 9.00
N LEU A 129 1.18 -3.19 8.76
CA LEU A 129 0.38 -3.21 7.54
C LEU A 129 -1.10 -3.19 7.91
N SER A 130 -1.79 -2.14 7.50
CA SER A 130 -3.24 -2.03 7.66
C SER A 130 -3.90 -1.85 6.29
N MET A 131 -4.85 -2.71 5.99
CA MET A 131 -5.62 -2.69 4.76
C MET A 131 -7.09 -2.73 5.12
N ARG A 132 -7.84 -1.72 4.71
CA ARG A 132 -9.25 -1.54 5.09
C ARG A 132 -10.12 -1.21 3.89
N GLU A 133 -11.29 -1.84 3.82
CA GLU A 133 -12.28 -1.66 2.76
C GLU A 133 -11.71 -1.84 1.34
N MET A 134 -10.85 -2.85 1.16
CA MET A 134 -10.29 -3.25 -0.15
C MET A 134 -11.25 -4.21 -0.88
N ILE A 135 -12.45 -3.73 -1.18
CA ILE A 135 -13.59 -4.59 -1.60
C ILE A 135 -13.28 -5.42 -2.86
N GLY A 136 -12.51 -4.88 -3.81
CA GLY A 136 -12.19 -5.57 -5.07
C GLY A 136 -11.19 -6.73 -4.95
N VAL A 137 -10.50 -6.87 -3.82
CA VAL A 137 -9.50 -7.93 -3.62
C VAL A 137 -10.21 -9.25 -3.34
N LYS A 138 -10.07 -10.19 -4.29
CA LYS A 138 -10.68 -11.52 -4.20
C LYS A 138 -9.74 -12.58 -3.63
N GLN A 139 -8.45 -12.40 -3.86
CA GLN A 139 -7.42 -13.36 -3.49
C GLN A 139 -6.19 -12.60 -2.98
N VAL A 140 -5.59 -13.11 -1.92
CA VAL A 140 -4.23 -12.72 -1.50
C VAL A 140 -3.31 -13.84 -1.96
N GLY A 141 -2.67 -13.64 -3.12
CA GLY A 141 -1.87 -14.64 -3.78
C GLY A 141 -0.39 -14.60 -3.43
N VAL A 142 0.39 -15.40 -4.16
CA VAL A 142 1.86 -15.49 -3.99
C VAL A 142 2.59 -14.19 -4.30
N GLU A 143 1.96 -13.32 -5.11
CA GLU A 143 2.43 -11.98 -5.45
C GLU A 143 2.58 -11.08 -4.23
N PHE A 144 1.90 -11.38 -3.13
CA PHE A 144 2.03 -10.62 -1.90
C PHE A 144 3.35 -10.88 -1.17
N TYR A 145 3.98 -12.04 -1.41
CA TYR A 145 5.11 -12.52 -0.62
C TYR A 145 6.47 -12.42 -1.30
N VAL A 146 6.54 -12.53 -2.64
CA VAL A 146 7.70 -12.58 -3.59
C VAL A 146 9.11 -12.38 -2.98
N SER A 147 9.48 -13.16 -1.97
CA SER A 147 10.71 -13.06 -1.20
C SER A 147 11.03 -14.42 -0.60
N VAL A 148 12.32 -14.68 -0.40
CA VAL A 148 12.81 -15.89 0.29
C VAL A 148 12.39 -15.87 1.77
N LYS A 149 12.29 -14.68 2.36
CA LYS A 149 11.81 -14.45 3.73
C LYS A 149 10.83 -13.28 3.69
N PRO A 150 9.55 -13.54 3.38
CA PRO A 150 8.53 -12.50 3.36
C PRO A 150 8.37 -11.88 4.75
N PHE A 151 8.04 -10.59 4.82
CA PHE A 151 7.62 -9.89 6.05
C PHE A 151 8.50 -10.16 7.29
N PRO A 152 9.83 -9.99 7.21
CA PRO A 152 10.75 -10.43 8.27
C PRO A 152 10.57 -9.69 9.60
N LEU A 153 10.00 -8.48 9.58
CA LEU A 153 9.79 -7.63 10.76
C LEU A 153 8.33 -7.23 10.99
N LEU A 154 7.37 -7.84 10.28
CA LEU A 154 5.97 -7.45 10.40
C LEU A 154 5.44 -7.82 11.79
N GLU A 155 5.07 -6.81 12.57
CA GLU A 155 4.57 -6.94 13.94
C GLU A 155 3.04 -6.91 13.99
N SER A 156 2.40 -6.16 13.08
CA SER A 156 0.95 -5.99 13.03
C SER A 156 0.40 -6.05 11.60
N LEU A 157 -0.56 -6.95 11.39
CA LEU A 157 -1.33 -7.10 10.16
C LEU A 157 -2.82 -6.93 10.48
N SER A 158 -3.46 -5.95 9.85
CA SER A 158 -4.88 -5.67 9.97
C SER A 158 -5.53 -5.68 8.60
N ILE A 159 -6.53 -6.55 8.42
CA ILE A 159 -7.33 -6.71 7.20
C ILE A 159 -8.79 -6.53 7.61
N GLU A 160 -9.43 -5.47 7.14
CA GLU A 160 -10.80 -5.12 7.55
C GLU A 160 -11.66 -4.84 6.32
N GLY A 161 -12.88 -5.40 6.26
CA GLY A 161 -13.86 -5.04 5.23
C GLY A 161 -13.51 -5.51 3.81
N PHE A 162 -12.85 -6.68 3.67
CA PHE A 162 -12.59 -7.29 2.37
C PHE A 162 -13.79 -8.17 1.96
N SER A 163 -14.82 -7.56 1.37
CA SER A 163 -16.09 -8.25 1.13
C SER A 163 -16.05 -9.34 0.05
N GLU A 164 -15.14 -9.23 -0.93
CA GLU A 164 -15.01 -10.20 -2.02
C GLU A 164 -13.87 -11.20 -1.82
N TRP A 165 -13.15 -11.12 -0.70
CA TRP A 165 -11.98 -11.96 -0.45
C TRP A 165 -12.38 -13.40 -0.11
N VAL A 166 -12.02 -14.33 -0.99
CA VAL A 166 -12.36 -15.75 -0.89
C VAL A 166 -11.17 -16.59 -0.42
N GLU A 167 -9.98 -16.33 -0.97
CA GLU A 167 -8.82 -17.19 -0.78
C GLU A 167 -7.59 -16.42 -0.29
N TRP A 168 -6.90 -16.99 0.69
CA TRP A 168 -5.58 -16.58 1.11
C TRP A 168 -4.59 -17.70 0.79
N PHE A 169 -3.71 -17.45 -0.16
CA PHE A 169 -2.64 -18.38 -0.50
C PHE A 169 -1.46 -18.20 0.46
N PHE A 170 -0.97 -19.33 0.97
CA PHE A 170 0.27 -19.41 1.71
C PHE A 170 1.23 -20.28 0.91
N PRO A 171 2.43 -19.81 0.54
CA PRO A 171 3.45 -20.69 0.00
C PRO A 171 3.70 -21.84 0.99
N SER A 172 3.39 -23.07 0.58
CA SER A 172 3.56 -24.25 1.42
C SER A 172 5.03 -24.62 1.54
N SER A 173 5.45 -25.01 2.74
CA SER A 173 6.76 -25.58 3.05
C SER A 173 6.92 -26.95 2.38
N THR A 174 7.22 -26.98 1.09
CA THR A 174 7.61 -28.22 0.41
C THR A 174 9.12 -28.42 0.57
N ASP A 175 9.45 -29.38 1.43
CA ASP A 175 10.65 -30.20 1.49
C ASP A 175 12.00 -29.65 1.99
N HIS A 176 12.27 -28.34 2.05
CA HIS A 176 13.55 -27.86 2.62
C HIS A 176 13.43 -26.55 3.41
N GLY A 177 13.26 -26.66 4.74
CA GLY A 177 13.45 -25.57 5.70
C GLY A 177 12.18 -24.83 6.11
N ASP A 178 12.18 -24.33 7.36
CA ASP A 178 11.10 -23.55 7.97
C ASP A 178 10.82 -22.26 7.17
N PHE A 179 9.87 -22.32 6.24
CA PHE A 179 9.46 -21.14 5.47
C PHE A 179 8.51 -20.29 6.31
N GLU A 180 9.10 -19.42 7.13
CA GLU A 180 8.36 -18.57 8.05
C GLU A 180 8.00 -17.23 7.38
N ILE A 181 6.72 -17.09 7.00
CA ILE A 181 6.19 -15.90 6.33
C ILE A 181 6.08 -14.72 7.31
N PHE A 182 5.85 -14.99 8.60
CA PHE A 182 5.51 -13.96 9.59
C PHE A 182 6.24 -14.21 10.93
N PRO A 183 7.58 -14.16 10.96
CA PRO A 183 8.37 -14.51 12.15
C PRO A 183 8.09 -13.60 13.36
N CYS A 184 7.78 -12.33 13.12
CA CYS A 184 7.60 -11.31 14.16
C CYS A 184 6.15 -10.88 14.38
N LEU A 185 5.17 -11.54 13.75
CA LEU A 185 3.78 -11.07 13.78
C LEU A 185 3.16 -11.31 15.16
N ARG A 186 2.86 -10.21 15.85
CA ARG A 186 2.25 -10.19 17.19
C ARG A 186 0.76 -9.95 17.15
N LYS A 187 0.29 -9.15 16.19
CA LYS A 187 -1.11 -8.75 16.09
C LYS A 187 -1.65 -9.06 14.71
N LEU A 188 -2.60 -9.98 14.65
CA LEU A 188 -3.38 -10.28 13.46
C LEU A 188 -4.84 -9.94 13.71
N SER A 189 -5.41 -9.05 12.91
CA SER A 189 -6.81 -8.68 12.98
C SER A 189 -7.45 -8.85 11.61
N ILE A 190 -8.48 -9.71 11.55
CA ILE A 190 -9.30 -9.92 10.35
C ILE A 190 -10.74 -9.67 10.76
N LEU A 191 -11.33 -8.61 10.22
CA LEU A 191 -12.66 -8.15 10.59
C LEU A 191 -13.49 -7.89 9.33
N ASP A 192 -14.78 -8.22 9.37
CA ASP A 192 -15.73 -7.96 8.27
C ASP A 192 -15.29 -8.52 6.90
N CYS A 193 -14.76 -9.75 6.90
CA CYS A 193 -14.35 -10.50 5.70
C CYS A 193 -15.25 -11.74 5.50
N PRO A 194 -16.50 -11.58 5.02
CA PRO A 194 -17.53 -12.62 5.09
C PRO A 194 -17.32 -13.80 4.13
N LYS A 195 -16.57 -13.63 3.03
CA LYS A 195 -16.35 -14.69 2.02
C LYS A 195 -15.09 -15.50 2.23
N LEU A 196 -14.29 -15.19 3.25
CA LEU A 196 -13.02 -15.86 3.47
C LEU A 196 -13.26 -17.33 3.84
N LEU A 197 -12.91 -18.26 2.94
CA LEU A 197 -13.22 -19.68 3.08
C LEU A 197 -12.17 -20.48 3.87
N ARG A 198 -10.96 -19.94 4.05
CA ARG A 198 -9.80 -20.67 4.60
C ARG A 198 -9.39 -20.21 5.99
N GLU A 199 -8.94 -21.18 6.77
CA GLU A 199 -8.30 -20.97 8.06
C GLU A 199 -6.94 -20.26 7.90
N LEU A 200 -6.57 -19.52 8.95
CA LEU A 200 -5.28 -18.83 9.10
C LEU A 200 -4.09 -19.79 8.89
N PRO A 201 -2.90 -19.28 8.55
CA PRO A 201 -1.73 -20.14 8.45
C PRO A 201 -1.49 -20.78 9.83
N GLY A 202 -1.35 -22.11 9.84
CA GLY A 202 -1.33 -22.89 11.09
C GLY A 202 -0.16 -22.61 12.03
N HIS A 203 0.85 -21.83 11.61
CA HIS A 203 2.03 -21.50 12.40
C HIS A 203 2.31 -19.99 12.38
N LEU A 204 1.94 -19.30 13.46
CA LEU A 204 2.23 -17.89 13.74
C LEU A 204 2.88 -17.79 15.13
N PRO A 205 4.21 -17.93 15.25
CA PRO A 205 4.84 -18.22 16.55
C PRO A 205 4.90 -17.02 17.49
N SER A 206 4.87 -15.80 16.95
CA SER A 206 4.91 -14.57 17.73
C SER A 206 3.53 -14.01 18.08
N LEU A 207 2.44 -14.67 17.66
CA LEU A 207 1.10 -14.12 17.77
C LEU A 207 0.66 -14.05 19.24
N GLU A 208 0.36 -12.85 19.72
CA GLU A 208 -0.19 -12.62 21.05
C GLU A 208 -1.66 -13.09 21.07
N LYS A 209 -2.04 -13.82 22.12
CA LYS A 209 -3.42 -14.31 22.35
C LYS A 209 -4.34 -13.21 22.86
#